data_AF-A0A3M6K2U0-F1
#
_entry.id   AF-A0A3M6K2U0-F1
#
_cell.length_a   1.000
_cell.length_b   1.000
_cell.length_c   1.000
_cell.angle_alpha   90.00
_cell.angle_beta   90.00
_cell.angle_gamma   90.00
#
_symmetry.space_group_name_H-M   'P 1'
#
loop_
_entity.id
_entity.type
_entity.pdbx_description
1 polymer ?
#
loop_
_entity_poly.entity_id
_entity_poly.type
_entity_poly.pdbx_seq_one_letter_code
_entity_poly.pdbx_strand_id
1 'polypeptide(L)' 'MNFISKKVLDFQKKKLESAKETLRKYIKEVEKLENENNPKELENSKKMVKIWTDNIDKIKKEIKKIESR' A
#
# COMPACT_ATOMS: atom_id res chain seq x y z
N MET A 1 -25.27 -0.98 7.09
CA MET A 1 -23.99 -1.17 7.82
C MET A 1 -24.12 -0.75 9.29
N ASN A 2 -23.74 -1.60 10.25
CA ASN A 2 -23.81 -1.29 11.68
C ASN A 2 -22.62 -0.41 12.17
N PHE A 3 -22.69 0.10 13.41
CA PHE A 3 -21.67 1.00 13.97
C PHE A 3 -20.27 0.39 14.00
N ILE A 4 -20.15 -0.90 14.33
CA ILE A 4 -18.88 -1.62 14.37
C ILE A 4 -18.30 -1.73 12.96
N SER A 5 -19.11 -2.14 11.98
CA SER A 5 -18.71 -2.24 10.58
C SER A 5 -18.27 -0.89 10.01
N LYS A 6 -18.91 0.22 10.40
CA LYS A 6 -18.48 1.57 10.03
C LYS A 6 -17.09 1.90 10.58
N LYS A 7 -16.83 1.63 11.86
CA LYS A 7 -15.50 1.84 12.46
C LYS A 7 -14.41 0.98 11.80
N VAL A 8 -14.73 -0.28 11.50
CA VAL A 8 -13.80 -1.17 10.79
C VAL A 8 -13.53 -0.64 9.38
N LEU A 9 -14.56 -0.18 8.66
CA LEU A 9 -14.42 0.41 7.32
C LEU A 9 -13.51 1.65 7.36
N ASP A 10 -13.74 2.57 8.31
CA ASP A 10 -12.93 3.77 8.49
C ASP A 10 -11.46 3.41 8.79
N PHE A 11 -11.23 2.40 9.61
CA PHE A 11 -9.88 1.90 9.90
C PHE A 11 -9.20 1.34 8.64
N GLN A 12 -9.90 0.52 7.85
CA GLN A 12 -9.34 -0.04 6.60
C GLN A 12 -9.05 1.07 5.58
N LYS A 13 -9.91 2.10 5.48
CA LYS A 13 -9.68 3.26 4.61
C LYS A 13 -8.44 4.05 5.02
N LYS A 14 -8.24 4.31 6.32
CA LYS A 14 -7.00 4.93 6.82
C LYS A 14 -5.77 4.09 6.51
N LYS A 15 -5.85 2.78 6.74
CA LYS A 15 -4.77 1.84 6.42
C LYS A 15 -4.41 1.84 4.93
N LEU A 16 -5.42 1.94 4.06
CA LEU A 16 -5.25 2.04 2.62
C LEU A 16 -4.45 3.30 2.23
N GLU A 17 -4.80 4.45 2.78
CA GLU A 17 -4.09 5.70 2.49
C GLU A 17 -2.63 5.64 2.95
N SER A 18 -2.35 5.18 4.17
CA SER A 18 -0.97 5.00 4.65
C SER A 18 -0.16 4.02 3.78
N ALA A 19 -0.78 2.93 3.31
CA ALA A 19 -0.15 1.98 2.41
C ALA A 19 0.18 2.62 1.04
N LYS A 20 -0.73 3.43 0.48
CA LYS A 20 -0.49 4.18 -0.77
C LYS A 20 0.63 5.20 -0.61
N GLU A 21 0.68 5.93 0.50
CA GLU A 21 1.78 6.87 0.78
C GLU A 21 3.12 6.15 0.84
N THR A 22 3.16 5.00 1.50
CA THR A 22 4.38 4.18 1.60
C THR A 22 4.81 3.66 0.23
N LEU A 23 3.87 3.16 -0.58
CA LEU A 23 4.15 2.76 -1.96
C LEU A 23 4.74 3.92 -2.79
N ARG A 24 4.16 5.12 -2.69
CA ARG A 24 4.66 6.32 -3.38
C ARG A 24 6.08 6.68 -2.97
N LYS A 25 6.45 6.50 -1.69
CA LYS A 25 7.82 6.70 -1.22
C LYS A 25 8.79 5.74 -1.91
N TYR A 26 8.48 4.45 -1.91
CA TYR A 26 9.34 3.44 -2.56
C TYR A 26 9.43 3.62 -4.08
N ILE A 27 8.36 4.04 -4.76
CA ILE A 27 8.41 4.37 -6.19
C ILE A 27 9.41 5.50 -6.44
N LYS A 28 9.34 6.59 -5.65
CA LYS A 28 10.30 7.70 -5.76
C LYS A 28 11.73 7.28 -5.42
N GLU A 29 11.91 6.36 -4.47
CA GLU A 29 13.23 5.80 -4.16
C GLU A 29 13.77 4.97 -5.32
N VAL A 30 12.93 4.16 -5.99
CA VAL A 30 13.32 3.45 -7.21
C VAL A 30 13.77 4.44 -8.29
N GLU A 31 12.99 5.49 -8.56
CA GLU A 31 13.35 6.51 -9.56
C GLU A 31 14.68 7.22 -9.26
N LYS A 32 14.97 7.49 -7.98
CA LYS A 32 16.25 8.06 -7.55
C LYS A 32 17.39 7.08 -7.76
N LEU A 33 17.21 5.84 -7.27
CA LEU A 33 18.23 4.80 -7.30
C LEU A 33 18.52 4.27 -8.70
N GLU A 34 17.60 4.42 -9.67
CA GLU A 34 17.88 4.06 -11.07
C GLU A 34 18.98 4.92 -11.71
N ASN A 35 19.23 6.11 -11.17
CA ASN A 35 20.31 6.99 -11.59
C ASN A 35 21.58 6.84 -10.74
N GLU A 36 21.54 5.98 -9.70
CA GLU A 36 22.65 5.74 -8.79
C GLU A 36 23.24 4.35 -9.02
N ASN A 37 24.55 4.19 -8.79
CA ASN A 37 25.23 2.91 -8.97
C ASN A 37 25.06 2.00 -7.73
N ASN A 38 23.83 1.89 -7.21
CA ASN A 38 23.47 1.12 -6.02
C ASN A 38 22.42 0.03 -6.33
N PRO A 39 22.82 -1.06 -7.02
CA PRO A 39 21.89 -2.06 -7.53
C PRO A 39 21.14 -2.83 -6.41
N LYS A 40 21.76 -2.97 -5.23
CA LYS A 40 21.18 -3.69 -4.09
C LYS A 40 20.01 -2.92 -3.48
N GLU A 41 20.19 -1.63 -3.26
CA GLU A 41 19.11 -0.78 -2.75
C GLU A 41 17.98 -0.65 -3.78
N LEU A 42 18.32 -0.53 -5.07
CA LEU A 42 17.34 -0.51 -6.15
C LEU A 42 16.47 -1.78 -6.17
N GLU A 43 17.08 -2.96 -6.04
CA GLU A 43 16.36 -4.23 -6.00
C GLU A 43 15.46 -4.31 -4.74
N ASN A 44 15.94 -3.85 -3.59
CA ASN A 44 15.15 -3.80 -2.36
C ASN A 44 13.94 -2.88 -2.49
N SER A 45 14.11 -1.68 -3.05
CA SER A 45 13.00 -0.75 -3.28
C SER A 45 12.01 -1.32 -4.29
N LYS A 46 12.45 -1.99 -5.36
CA LYS A 46 11.56 -2.72 -6.30
C LYS A 46 10.77 -3.83 -5.61
N LYS A 47 11.39 -4.61 -4.71
CA LYS A 47 10.68 -5.61 -3.89
C LYS A 47 9.63 -4.97 -2.98
N MET A 48 9.97 -3.84 -2.35
CA MET A 48 9.02 -3.12 -1.49
C MET A 48 7.83 -2.57 -2.28
N VAL A 49 8.05 -2.03 -3.49
CA VAL A 49 6.97 -1.62 -4.40
C VAL A 49 6.00 -2.77 -4.65
N LYS A 50 6.51 -3.98 -4.95
CA LYS A 50 5.67 -5.17 -5.17
C LYS A 50 4.86 -5.54 -3.92
N ILE A 51 5.52 -5.62 -2.76
CA ILE A 51 4.89 -5.98 -1.48
C ILE A 51 3.77 -5.00 -1.12
N TRP A 52 4.03 -3.70 -1.25
CA TRP A 52 3.03 -2.68 -0.91
C TRP A 52 1.88 -2.62 -1.91
N THR A 53 2.14 -2.91 -3.18
CA THR A 53 1.08 -3.07 -4.20
C THR A 53 0.14 -4.22 -3.83
N ASP A 54 0.69 -5.40 -3.50
CA ASP A 54 -0.10 -6.56 -3.07
C ASP A 54 -0.90 -6.28 -1.78
N ASN A 55 -0.29 -5.56 -0.83
CA ASN A 55 -0.95 -5.16 0.41
C ASN A 55 -2.15 -4.22 0.15
N ILE A 56 -1.98 -3.22 -0.73
CA ILE A 56 -3.05 -2.31 -1.13
C ILE A 56 -4.23 -3.08 -1.73
N ASP A 57 -3.97 -4.07 -2.60
CA ASP A 57 -5.03 -4.85 -3.21
C ASP A 57 -5.77 -5.74 -2.21
N LYS A 58 -5.06 -6.30 -1.23
CA LYS A 58 -5.69 -7.02 -0.11
C LYS A 58 -6.61 -6.09 0.70
N ILE A 59 -6.13 -4.89 1.06
CA ILE A 59 -6.93 -3.90 1.81
C ILE A 59 -8.17 -3.48 1.00
N LYS A 60 -8.03 -3.22 -0.31
CA LYS A 60 -9.17 -2.90 -1.18
C LYS A 60 -10.21 -4.02 -1.23
N LYS A 61 -9.78 -5.28 -1.29
CA LYS A 61 -10.69 -6.45 -1.25
C LYS A 61 -11.45 -6.51 0.08
N GLU A 62 -10.78 -6.27 1.20
CA GLU A 62 -11.42 -6.25 2.52
C GLU A 62 -12.44 -5.10 2.65
N ILE A 63 -12.10 -3.90 2.16
CA ILE A 63 -13.03 -2.76 2.09
C ILE A 63 -14.29 -3.13 1.30
N LYS A 64 -14.13 -3.69 0.09
CA LYS A 64 -15.26 -4.11 -0.75
C LYS A 64 -16.15 -5.14 -0.07
N LYS A 65 -15.56 -6.12 0.64
CA LYS A 65 -16.32 -7.11 1.41
C LYS A 65 -17.14 -6.48 2.53
N ILE A 66 -16.61 -5.44 3.19
CA ILE A 66 -17.33 -4.73 4.25
C ILE A 66 -18.45 -3.89 3.64
N GLU A 67 -18.19 -3.16 2.55
CA GLU A 67 -19.18 -2.31 1.87
C GLU A 67 -20.32 -3.10 1.21
N SER A 68 -20.08 -4.36 0.87
CA SER A 68 -21.09 -5.25 0.27
C SER A 68 -21.98 -5.96 1.31
N ARG A 69 -21.83 -5.68 2.61
CA ARG A 69 -22.63 -6.21 3.73
C ARG A 69 -23.61 -5.18 4.27
#